data_AF-A0A832N4W9-F1
#
_entry.id   AF-A0A832N4W9-F1
#
_cell.length_a   1.000
_cell.length_b   1.000
_cell.length_c   1.000
_cell.angle_alpha   90.00
_cell.angle_beta   90.00
_cell.angle_gamma   90.00
#
_symmetry.space_group_name_H-M   'P 1'
#
loop_
_entity.id
_entity.type
_entity.pdbx_description
1 polymer ?
#
loop_
_entity_poly.entity_id
_entity_poly.type
_entity_poly.pdbx_seq_one_letter_code
_entity_poly.pdbx_strand_id
1 'polypeptide(L)'
;EPDHVDALNSLGYTLADRTNRLDEAYAYVKRALELKPESFYIMDSMGWVLYRQGKLAEALVYLNKAMQINPDSEVAAHLGEVLWVKGDKDAARDIWHKALELSPESSALLDTIKRLEQ
;
A
#
# COMPACT_ATOMS: atom_id res chain seq x y z
N GLU A 1 3.42 -23.28 9.17
CA GLU A 1 2.61 -23.95 8.14
C GLU A 1 2.53 -23.06 6.90
N PRO A 2 2.51 -23.63 5.68
CA PRO A 2 2.52 -22.89 4.42
C PRO A 2 1.25 -22.04 4.14
N ASP A 3 0.24 -22.07 5.01
CA ASP A 3 -0.99 -21.27 4.90
C ASP A 3 -1.12 -20.19 5.99
N HIS A 4 -0.04 -19.81 6.66
CA HIS A 4 -0.09 -18.68 7.59
C HIS A 4 -0.22 -17.36 6.81
N VAL A 5 -1.46 -16.91 6.62
CA VAL A 5 -1.84 -15.74 5.81
C VAL A 5 -0.97 -14.51 6.10
N ASP A 6 -0.72 -14.23 7.38
CA ASP A 6 0.08 -13.05 7.77
C ASP A 6 1.56 -13.21 7.39
N ALA A 7 2.08 -14.44 7.36
CA ALA A 7 3.46 -14.70 6.96
C ALA A 7 3.63 -14.57 5.45
N LEU A 8 2.65 -15.06 4.67
CA LEU A 8 2.59 -14.85 3.23
C LEU A 8 2.52 -13.36 2.89
N ASN A 9 1.64 -12.61 3.57
CA ASN A 9 1.52 -11.17 3.39
C ASN A 9 2.83 -10.44 3.73
N SER A 10 3.38 -10.70 4.91
CA SER A 10 4.59 -10.03 5.40
C SER A 10 5.81 -10.32 4.52
N LEU A 11 5.97 -11.56 4.06
CA LEU A 11 7.03 -11.94 3.14
C LEU A 11 6.87 -11.24 1.78
N GLY A 12 5.65 -11.27 1.23
CA GLY A 12 5.35 -10.61 -0.04
C GLY A 12 5.61 -9.11 0.03
N TYR A 13 5.12 -8.44 1.06
CA TYR A 13 5.38 -7.01 1.31
C TYR A 13 6.88 -6.72 1.45
N THR A 14 7.60 -7.50 2.26
CA THR A 14 9.05 -7.30 2.46
C THR A 14 9.86 -7.48 1.17
N LEU A 15 9.49 -8.47 0.34
CA LEU A 15 10.13 -8.68 -0.96
C LEU A 15 9.90 -7.50 -1.90
N ALA A 16 8.67 -6.97 -1.95
CA ALA A 16 8.38 -5.79 -2.75
C ALA A 16 9.11 -4.56 -2.22
N ASP A 17 9.10 -4.33 -0.91
CA ASP A 17 9.66 -3.13 -0.29
C ASP A 17 11.19 -3.09 -0.42
N ARG A 18 11.87 -4.19 -0.07
CA ARG A 18 13.33 -4.22 0.13
C ARG A 18 14.12 -4.82 -1.01
N THR A 19 13.46 -5.36 -2.04
CA THR A 19 14.14 -6.04 -3.15
C THR A 19 13.47 -5.75 -4.50
N ASN A 20 14.00 -6.34 -5.58
CA ASN A 20 13.39 -6.33 -6.92
C ASN A 20 12.67 -7.65 -7.26
N ARG A 21 12.42 -8.53 -6.28
CA ARG A 21 11.73 -9.83 -6.47
C ARG A 21 10.20 -9.64 -6.53
N LEU A 22 9.75 -8.77 -7.42
CA LEU A 22 8.36 -8.28 -7.45
C LEU A 22 7.35 -9.34 -7.87
N ASP A 23 7.72 -10.25 -8.78
CA ASP A 23 6.81 -11.33 -9.22
C ASP A 23 6.56 -12.35 -8.11
N GLU A 24 7.59 -12.62 -7.31
CA GLU A 24 7.48 -13.49 -6.16
C GLU A 24 6.71 -12.82 -5.02
N ALA A 25 6.97 -11.53 -4.78
CA ALA A 25 6.16 -10.72 -3.87
C ALA A 25 4.67 -10.81 -4.23
N TYR A 26 4.35 -10.61 -5.51
CA TYR A 26 2.99 -10.73 -6.03
C TYR A 26 2.39 -12.11 -5.78
N ALA A 27 3.13 -13.19 -6.05
CA ALA A 27 2.65 -14.55 -5.81
C ALA A 27 2.28 -14.79 -4.33
N TYR A 28 3.11 -14.34 -3.40
CA TYR A 28 2.82 -14.48 -1.96
C TYR A 28 1.63 -13.64 -1.51
N VAL A 29 1.57 -12.36 -1.87
CA VAL A 29 0.45 -11.50 -1.48
C VAL A 29 -0.84 -11.96 -2.15
N LYS A 30 -0.80 -12.41 -3.41
CA LYS A 30 -1.97 -12.97 -4.10
C LYS A 30 -2.51 -14.18 -3.35
N ARG A 31 -1.65 -15.11 -2.93
CA ARG A 31 -2.08 -16.27 -2.12
C ARG A 31 -2.68 -15.84 -0.78
N ALA A 32 -2.08 -14.85 -0.11
CA ALA A 32 -2.63 -14.30 1.13
C ALA A 32 -4.03 -13.69 0.91
N LEU A 33 -4.21 -12.99 -0.20
CA LEU A 33 -5.48 -12.34 -0.56
C LEU A 33 -6.56 -13.36 -0.93
N GLU A 34 -6.21 -14.44 -1.63
CA GLU A 34 -7.14 -15.56 -1.89
C GLU A 34 -7.64 -16.22 -0.59
N LEU A 35 -6.79 -16.31 0.42
CA LEU A 35 -7.12 -16.89 1.72
C LEU A 35 -7.94 -15.93 2.61
N LYS A 36 -7.71 -14.61 2.51
CA LYS A 36 -8.42 -13.59 3.30
C LYS A 36 -8.74 -12.35 2.44
N PRO A 37 -9.75 -12.44 1.57
CA PRO A 37 -10.03 -11.42 0.55
C PRO A 37 -10.51 -10.09 1.10
N GLU A 38 -10.95 -10.04 2.35
CA GLU A 38 -11.49 -8.83 3.01
C GLU A 38 -10.46 -8.13 3.91
N SER A 39 -9.22 -8.62 3.96
CA SER A 39 -8.17 -8.01 4.79
C SER A 39 -7.63 -6.74 4.15
N PHE A 40 -7.93 -5.56 4.72
CA PHE A 40 -7.40 -4.30 4.21
C PHE A 40 -5.86 -4.26 4.24
N TYR A 41 -5.22 -4.91 5.23
CA TYR A 41 -3.75 -5.06 5.29
C TYR A 41 -3.17 -5.81 4.08
N ILE A 42 -3.88 -6.81 3.57
CA ILE A 42 -3.41 -7.59 2.41
C ILE A 42 -3.71 -6.85 1.10
N MET A 43 -4.84 -6.15 1.05
CA MET A 43 -5.14 -5.25 -0.07
C MET A 43 -4.10 -4.14 -0.17
N ASP A 44 -3.66 -3.57 0.94
CA ASP A 44 -2.59 -2.58 1.00
C ASP A 44 -1.28 -3.13 0.42
N SER A 45 -0.81 -4.27 0.94
CA SER A 45 0.36 -4.97 0.38
C SER A 45 0.22 -5.25 -1.11
N MET A 46 -0.95 -5.67 -1.58
CA MET A 46 -1.19 -5.93 -3.00
C MET A 46 -1.07 -4.64 -3.82
N GLY A 47 -1.65 -3.55 -3.32
CA GLY A 47 -1.50 -2.21 -3.87
C GLY A 47 -0.04 -1.79 -3.98
N TRP A 48 0.73 -1.98 -2.91
CA TRP A 48 2.16 -1.65 -2.87
C TRP A 48 2.97 -2.48 -3.86
N VAL A 49 2.75 -3.80 -3.93
CA VAL A 49 3.41 -4.67 -4.91
C VAL A 49 3.13 -4.22 -6.34
N LEU A 50 1.86 -3.92 -6.66
CA LEU A 50 1.46 -3.47 -7.99
C LEU A 50 2.08 -2.11 -8.34
N TYR A 51 2.15 -1.19 -7.38
CA TYR A 51 2.86 0.08 -7.55
C TYR A 51 4.33 -0.15 -7.90
N ARG A 52 5.01 -1.01 -7.14
CA ARG A 52 6.41 -1.36 -7.39
C ARG A 52 6.63 -2.05 -8.74
N GLN A 53 5.63 -2.77 -9.25
CA GLN A 53 5.61 -3.33 -10.62
C GLN A 53 5.28 -2.29 -11.71
N GLY A 54 5.02 -1.02 -11.36
CA GLY A 54 4.63 0.03 -12.30
C GLY A 54 3.15 0.01 -12.71
N LYS A 55 2.34 -0.87 -12.11
CA LYS A 55 0.91 -1.04 -12.41
C LYS A 55 0.06 -0.08 -11.59
N LEU A 56 0.25 1.22 -11.81
CA LEU A 56 -0.34 2.29 -11.00
C LEU A 56 -1.87 2.21 -10.94
N ALA A 57 -2.53 1.95 -12.07
CA ALA A 57 -4.00 1.87 -12.12
C ALA A 57 -4.56 0.71 -11.27
N GLU A 58 -3.91 -0.46 -11.30
CA GLU A 58 -4.31 -1.61 -10.50
C GLU A 58 -4.01 -1.38 -9.02
N ALA A 59 -2.87 -0.76 -8.69
CA ALA A 59 -2.52 -0.38 -7.32
C ALA A 59 -3.60 0.50 -6.68
N LEU A 60 -4.08 1.52 -7.41
CA LEU A 60 -5.16 2.39 -6.94
C LEU A 60 -6.44 1.61 -6.63
N VAL A 61 -6.77 0.55 -7.37
CA VAL A 61 -7.99 -0.24 -7.09
C VAL A 61 -7.91 -0.89 -5.71
N TYR A 62 -6.77 -1.49 -5.36
CA TYR A 62 -6.61 -2.15 -4.07
C TYR A 62 -6.45 -1.17 -2.92
N LEU A 63 -5.66 -0.11 -3.09
CA LEU A 63 -5.43 0.90 -2.06
C LEU A 63 -6.71 1.68 -1.73
N ASN A 64 -7.53 2.02 -2.73
CA ASN A 64 -8.83 2.66 -2.48
C ASN A 64 -9.78 1.71 -1.72
N LYS A 65 -9.80 0.41 -2.07
CA LYS A 65 -10.60 -0.56 -1.33
C LYS A 65 -10.12 -0.73 0.12
N ALA A 66 -8.81 -0.79 0.34
CA ALA A 66 -8.23 -0.84 1.66
C ALA A 66 -8.64 0.38 2.51
N MET A 67 -8.50 1.59 1.96
CA MET A 67 -8.93 2.84 2.63
C MET A 67 -10.44 2.90 2.91
N GLN A 68 -11.27 2.31 2.03
CA GLN A 68 -12.71 2.24 2.24
C GLN A 68 -13.10 1.28 3.37
N ILE A 69 -12.37 0.18 3.54
CA ILE A 69 -12.60 -0.79 4.62
C ILE A 69 -12.13 -0.19 5.95
N ASN A 70 -10.91 0.37 5.97
CA ASN A 70 -10.38 1.03 7.15
C ASN A 70 -9.49 2.22 6.75
N PRO A 71 -9.84 3.45 7.14
CA PRO A 71 -8.94 4.60 6.99
C PRO A 71 -7.70 4.42 7.87
N ASP A 72 -6.55 4.17 7.23
CA ASP A 72 -5.29 3.90 7.90
C ASP A 72 -4.17 4.76 7.32
N SER A 73 -3.25 5.21 8.17
CA SER A 73 -2.20 6.16 7.78
C SER A 73 -1.13 5.54 6.86
N GLU A 74 -0.85 4.24 6.97
CA GLU A 74 0.09 3.54 6.10
C GLU A 74 -0.52 3.35 4.71
N VAL A 75 -1.78 2.91 4.66
CA VAL A 75 -2.53 2.79 3.40
C VAL A 75 -2.67 4.16 2.72
N ALA A 76 -2.90 5.23 3.49
CA ALA A 76 -2.93 6.59 2.97
C ALA A 76 -1.56 7.04 2.43
N ALA A 77 -0.46 6.66 3.08
CA ALA A 77 0.90 6.92 2.59
C ALA A 77 1.09 6.29 1.21
N HIS A 78 0.81 4.98 1.08
CA HIS A 78 0.90 4.27 -0.20
C HIS A 78 -0.04 4.84 -1.26
N LEU A 79 -1.32 5.08 -0.93
CA LEU A 79 -2.30 5.62 -1.88
C LEU A 79 -1.88 6.98 -2.42
N GLY A 80 -1.47 7.89 -1.53
CA GLY A 80 -1.00 9.20 -1.95
C GLY A 80 0.30 9.13 -2.75
N GLU A 81 1.22 8.20 -2.45
CA GLU A 81 2.42 8.02 -3.28
C GLU A 81 2.08 7.54 -4.70
N VAL A 82 1.14 6.60 -4.85
CA VAL A 82 0.69 6.15 -6.17
C VAL A 82 0.05 7.31 -6.95
N LEU A 83 -0.80 8.11 -6.30
CA LEU A 83 -1.41 9.29 -6.90
C LEU A 83 -0.35 10.34 -7.31
N TRP A 84 0.63 10.57 -6.45
CA TRP A 84 1.73 11.49 -6.69
C TRP A 84 2.55 11.10 -7.92
N VAL A 85 2.95 9.83 -8.02
CA VAL A 85 3.71 9.30 -9.16
C VAL A 85 2.89 9.32 -10.44
N LYS A 86 1.57 9.10 -10.35
CA LYS A 86 0.65 9.25 -11.49
C LYS A 86 0.46 10.71 -11.93
N GLY A 87 0.91 11.68 -11.13
CA GLY A 87 0.82 13.12 -11.39
C GLY A 87 -0.40 13.80 -10.77
N ASP A 88 -1.25 13.08 -10.04
CA ASP A 88 -2.42 13.62 -9.34
C ASP A 88 -2.04 14.08 -7.93
N LYS A 89 -1.17 15.10 -7.88
CA LYS A 89 -0.54 15.56 -6.63
C LYS A 89 -1.51 16.22 -5.67
N ASP A 90 -2.56 16.87 -6.19
CA ASP A 90 -3.57 17.50 -5.36
C ASP A 90 -4.39 16.43 -4.63
N ALA A 91 -4.82 15.37 -5.33
CA ALA A 91 -5.49 14.25 -4.70
C ALA A 91 -4.58 13.52 -3.68
N ALA A 92 -3.28 13.38 -3.96
CA ALA A 92 -2.32 12.81 -3.01
C ALA A 92 -2.28 13.60 -1.70
N ARG A 93 -2.18 14.94 -1.78
CA ARG A 93 -2.18 15.84 -0.62
C ARG A 93 -3.47 15.77 0.16
N ASP A 94 -4.61 15.73 -0.51
CA ASP A 94 -5.92 15.61 0.15
C ASP A 94 -6.03 14.32 0.97
N ILE A 95 -5.53 13.19 0.44
CA ILE A 95 -5.49 11.91 1.14
C ILE A 95 -4.57 11.99 2.36
N TRP A 96 -3.35 12.50 2.19
CA TRP A 96 -2.39 12.62 3.27
C TRP A 96 -2.85 13.57 4.38
N HIS A 97 -3.45 14.72 4.03
CA HIS A 97 -3.98 15.67 5.01
C HIS A 97 -5.07 15.03 5.88
N LYS A 98 -6.05 14.36 5.25
CA LYS A 98 -7.11 13.66 5.97
C LYS A 98 -6.56 12.55 6.87
N ALA A 99 -5.54 11.82 6.42
CA ALA A 99 -4.90 10.80 7.24
C ALA A 99 -4.12 11.40 8.42
N LEU A 100 -3.47 12.56 8.25
CA LEU A 100 -2.80 13.27 9.33
C LEU A 100 -3.78 13.85 10.37
N GLU A 101 -4.99 14.25 9.97
CA GLU A 101 -6.03 14.65 10.93
C GLU A 101 -6.39 13.50 11.90
N LEU A 102 -6.35 12.25 11.42
CA LEU A 102 -6.66 11.07 12.21
C LEU A 102 -5.44 10.50 12.95
N SER A 103 -4.25 10.64 12.38
CA SER A 103 -3.00 10.09 12.91
C SER A 103 -1.83 11.05 12.68
N PRO A 104 -1.75 12.15 13.45
CA PRO A 104 -0.76 13.21 13.23
C PRO A 104 0.70 12.75 13.39
N GLU A 105 0.92 11.72 14.20
CA GLU A 105 2.25 11.20 14.55
C GLU A 105 2.67 9.99 13.69
N SER A 106 1.97 9.72 12.58
CA SER A 106 2.30 8.59 11.70
C SER A 106 3.64 8.82 10.99
N SER A 107 4.69 8.14 11.45
CA SER A 107 6.03 8.25 10.89
C SER A 107 6.07 7.87 9.41
N ALA A 108 5.44 6.76 9.02
CA ALA A 108 5.40 6.28 7.64
C ALA A 108 4.80 7.32 6.68
N LEU A 109 3.72 7.98 7.11
CA LEU A 109 3.07 9.02 6.32
C LEU A 109 3.91 10.29 6.23
N LEU A 110 4.42 10.78 7.37
CA LEU A 110 5.28 11.97 7.42
C LEU A 110 6.56 11.78 6.60
N ASP A 111 7.20 10.61 6.69
CA ASP A 111 8.41 10.28 5.93
C ASP A 111 8.12 10.23 4.42
N THR A 112 6.96 9.69 4.03
CA THR A 112 6.52 9.64 2.62
C THR A 112 6.29 11.04 2.05
N ILE A 113 5.53 11.89 2.77
CA ILE A 113 5.29 13.29 2.36
C ILE A 113 6.64 14.02 2.23
N LYS A 114 7.48 13.94 3.27
CA LYS A 114 8.78 14.60 3.28
C LYS A 114 9.68 14.14 2.13
N ARG A 115 9.67 12.86 1.76
CA ARG A 115 10.45 12.33 0.64
C ARG A 115 9.96 12.84 -0.72
N LEU A 116 8.65 13.02 -0.89
CA LEU A 116 8.04 13.33 -2.19
C LEU A 116 7.89 14.82 -2.46
N GLU A 117 7.79 15.66 -1.42
CA GLU A 117 7.62 17.11 -1.54
C GLU A 117 8.92 17.93 -1.54
N GLN A 118 10.08 17.27 -1.42
CA GLN A 118 11.40 17.90 -1.63
C GLN A 118 11.69 18.14 -3.11
#